data_AF-A0A8S3U910-F1
#
_entry.id   AF-A0A8S3U910-F1
#
_cell.length_a   1.000
_cell.length_b   1.000
_cell.length_c   1.000
_cell.angle_alpha   90.00
_cell.angle_beta   90.00
_cell.angle_gamma   90.00
#
_symmetry.space_group_name_H-M   'P 1'
#
loop_
_entity.id
_entity.type
_entity.pdbx_description
1 polymer ?
#
loop_
_entity_poly.entity_id
_entity_poly.type
_entity_poly.pdbx_seq_one_letter_code
_entity_poly.pdbx_strand_id
1 'polypeptide(L)'
;MVLVDATGKSLPACHVFKIFIEAFVNYTMQIINREKRLEKGHWMWTLVVNVTAYLRHTGEQFLRSCAEQAGISSDQLIFVTEAEAAFMSCHQDHFHELKDGAECMIVHLEEYKDAHKVKEIVMVGDFSECSLVQNAVRQTFSNRNITIPTDSGLAVMKGAVTCGNQPYRYKQISSSEVRK
;
A
#
# COMPACT_ATOMS: atom_id res chain seq x y z
N MET A 1 14.83 -2.82 -16.89
CA MET A 1 15.26 -3.59 -15.71
C MET A 1 15.12 -5.07 -16.01
N VAL A 2 16.15 -5.87 -15.72
CA VAL A 2 16.16 -7.34 -15.88
C VAL A 2 16.37 -7.95 -14.51
N LEU A 3 15.60 -8.98 -14.19
CA LEU A 3 15.75 -9.78 -12.97
C LEU A 3 16.57 -11.02 -13.31
N VAL A 4 17.48 -11.40 -12.42
CA VAL A 4 18.30 -12.60 -12.56
C VAL A 4 18.03 -13.49 -11.35
N ASP A 5 17.72 -14.76 -11.60
CA ASP A 5 17.48 -15.74 -10.53
C ASP A 5 18.78 -16.32 -9.96
N ALA A 6 18.66 -17.12 -8.90
CA ALA A 6 19.80 -17.78 -8.26
C ALA A 6 20.52 -18.80 -9.16
N THR A 7 19.91 -19.20 -10.28
CA THR A 7 20.50 -20.09 -11.29
C THR A 7 21.22 -19.32 -12.42
N GLY A 8 21.16 -17.99 -12.40
CA GLY A 8 21.74 -17.12 -13.41
C GLY A 8 20.83 -16.87 -14.62
N LYS A 9 19.59 -17.36 -14.62
CA LYS A 9 18.63 -17.09 -15.70
C LYS A 9 18.02 -15.71 -15.52
N SER A 10 17.80 -15.02 -16.64
CA SER A 10 17.32 -13.65 -16.64
C SER A 10 15.96 -13.49 -17.31
N LEU A 11 15.10 -12.64 -16.77
CA LEU A 11 13.84 -12.24 -17.38
C LEU A 11 13.63 -10.72 -17.26
N PRO A 12 12.96 -10.06 -18.23
CA PRO A 12 12.54 -8.69 -18.06
C PRO A 12 11.66 -8.54 -16.82
N ALA A 13 11.96 -7.59 -15.94
CA ALA A 13 11.17 -7.39 -14.72
C ALA A 13 9.69 -7.19 -15.04
N CYS A 14 9.39 -6.39 -16.06
CA CYS A 14 8.03 -6.13 -16.51
C CYS A 14 7.26 -7.41 -16.86
N HIS A 15 7.95 -8.41 -17.45
CA HIS A 15 7.34 -9.69 -17.77
C HIS A 15 6.93 -10.47 -16.51
N VAL A 16 7.81 -10.49 -15.49
CA VAL A 16 7.52 -11.13 -14.19
C VAL A 16 6.34 -10.46 -13.50
N PHE A 17 6.34 -9.12 -13.42
CA PHE A 17 5.24 -8.36 -12.81
C PHE A 17 3.93 -8.49 -13.58
N LYS A 18 3.97 -8.50 -14.92
CA LYS A 18 2.80 -8.77 -15.76
C LYS A 18 2.17 -10.11 -15.40
N ILE A 19 2.95 -11.20 -15.37
CA ILE A 19 2.46 -12.54 -15.03
C ILE A 19 1.79 -12.53 -13.65
N PHE A 20 2.40 -11.86 -12.67
CA PHE A 20 1.85 -11.77 -11.32
C PHE A 20 0.51 -11.01 -11.30
N ILE A 21 0.43 -9.85 -11.93
CA ILE A 21 -0.79 -9.03 -12.01
C ILE A 21 -1.90 -9.81 -12.72
N GLU A 22 -1.59 -10.43 -13.86
CA GLU A 22 -2.54 -11.22 -14.65
C GLU A 22 -3.10 -12.40 -13.85
N ALA A 23 -2.23 -13.16 -13.18
CA ALA A 23 -2.64 -14.27 -12.32
C ALA A 23 -3.53 -13.79 -11.15
N PHE A 24 -3.16 -12.68 -10.51
CA PHE A 24 -3.91 -12.11 -9.39
C PHE A 24 -5.31 -11.64 -9.81
N VAL A 25 -5.42 -10.91 -10.93
CA VAL A 25 -6.70 -10.45 -11.49
C VAL A 25 -7.59 -11.65 -11.82
N ASN A 26 -7.04 -12.62 -12.54
CA ASN A 26 -7.80 -13.80 -12.96
C ASN A 26 -8.33 -14.58 -11.74
N TYR A 27 -7.49 -14.79 -10.74
CA TYR A 27 -7.90 -15.48 -9.50
C TYR A 27 -8.97 -14.70 -8.73
N THR A 28 -8.81 -13.38 -8.60
CA THR A 28 -9.77 -12.52 -7.92
C THR A 28 -11.12 -12.53 -8.64
N MET A 29 -11.14 -12.41 -9.97
CA MET A 29 -12.37 -12.46 -10.76
C MET A 29 -13.06 -13.83 -10.67
N GLN A 30 -12.32 -14.93 -10.57
CA GLN A 30 -12.90 -16.26 -10.32
C GLN A 30 -13.64 -16.31 -8.97
N ILE A 31 -13.05 -15.78 -7.91
CA ILE A 31 -13.70 -15.70 -6.58
C ILE A 31 -14.96 -14.85 -6.66
N ILE A 32 -14.87 -13.64 -7.23
CA ILE A 32 -16.01 -12.72 -7.34
C ILE A 32 -17.17 -13.36 -8.11
N ASN A 33 -16.88 -13.98 -9.25
CA ASN A 33 -17.89 -14.66 -10.07
C ASN A 33 -18.52 -15.86 -9.36
N ARG A 34 -17.76 -16.55 -8.50
CA ARG A 34 -18.26 -17.68 -7.71
C ARG A 34 -19.18 -17.22 -6.59
N GLU A 35 -18.78 -16.20 -5.84
CA GLU A 35 -19.52 -15.69 -4.69
C GLU A 35 -20.86 -15.05 -5.10
N LYS A 36 -20.95 -14.45 -6.30
CA LYS A 36 -22.15 -13.73 -6.81
C LYS A 36 -22.67 -12.63 -5.86
N ARG A 37 -21.86 -12.17 -4.91
CA ARG A 37 -22.21 -11.15 -3.91
C ARG A 37 -21.94 -9.72 -4.37
N LEU A 38 -21.19 -9.56 -5.45
CA LEU A 38 -20.83 -8.26 -6.00
C LEU A 38 -21.48 -8.10 -7.36
N GLU A 39 -22.10 -6.95 -7.59
CA GLU A 39 -22.68 -6.60 -8.88
C GLU A 39 -21.58 -6.46 -9.93
N LYS A 40 -21.92 -6.79 -11.19
CA LYS A 40 -21.03 -6.49 -12.32
C LYS A 40 -20.94 -4.97 -12.44
N GLY A 41 -19.77 -4.40 -12.23
CA GLY A 41 -19.56 -2.96 -12.28
C GLY A 41 -18.19 -2.57 -12.85
N HIS A 42 -17.91 -1.27 -12.84
CA HIS A 42 -16.60 -0.74 -13.19
C HIS A 42 -15.64 -0.95 -12.01
N TRP A 43 -14.76 -1.94 -12.13
CA TRP A 43 -13.80 -2.28 -11.08
C TRP A 43 -12.60 -1.33 -11.06
N MET A 44 -12.17 -0.96 -9.87
CA MET A 44 -10.91 -0.27 -9.63
C MET A 44 -9.90 -1.24 -9.03
N TRP A 45 -8.73 -1.34 -9.65
CA TRP A 45 -7.59 -2.12 -9.19
C TRP A 45 -6.64 -1.22 -8.42
N THR A 46 -6.43 -1.55 -7.15
CA THR A 46 -5.50 -0.82 -6.28
C THR A 46 -4.18 -1.56 -6.22
N LEU A 47 -3.11 -0.93 -6.71
CA LEU A 47 -1.74 -1.41 -6.60
C LEU A 47 -1.07 -0.70 -5.44
N VAL A 48 -0.67 -1.48 -4.43
CA VAL A 48 0.10 -0.96 -3.30
C VAL A 48 1.58 -0.91 -3.69
N VAL A 49 2.19 0.26 -3.54
CA VAL A 49 3.58 0.49 -3.90
C VAL A 49 4.42 0.71 -2.63
N ASN A 50 5.42 -0.14 -2.45
CA ASN A 50 6.47 0.09 -1.46
C ASN A 50 7.58 0.88 -2.14
N VAL A 51 7.42 2.20 -2.16
CA VAL A 51 8.39 3.07 -2.80
C VAL A 51 8.75 4.19 -1.83
N THR A 52 10.04 4.29 -1.50
CA THR A 52 10.61 5.50 -0.90
C THR A 52 10.22 6.69 -1.76
N ALA A 53 9.65 7.74 -1.16
CA ALA A 53 8.93 8.81 -1.86
C ALA A 53 9.59 9.33 -3.17
N TYR A 54 10.92 9.34 -3.27
CA TYR A 54 11.67 9.78 -4.45
C TYR A 54 11.56 8.87 -5.70
N LEU A 55 11.26 7.57 -5.56
CA LEU A 55 11.11 6.65 -6.70
C LEU A 55 9.64 6.46 -7.11
N ARG A 56 8.70 7.13 -6.44
CA ARG A 56 7.27 6.82 -6.53
C ARG A 56 6.77 6.92 -7.97
N HIS A 57 7.08 8.01 -8.66
CA HIS A 57 6.63 8.21 -10.04
C HIS A 57 7.20 7.18 -11.02
N THR A 58 8.48 6.82 -10.90
CA THR A 58 9.10 5.80 -11.77
C THR A 58 8.55 4.41 -11.48
N GLY A 59 8.35 4.07 -10.21
CA GLY A 59 7.74 2.81 -9.78
C GLY A 59 6.28 2.68 -10.25
N GLU A 60 5.49 3.74 -10.10
CA GLU A 60 4.11 3.79 -10.57
C GLU A 60 4.02 3.64 -12.09
N GLN A 61 4.87 4.33 -12.87
CA GLN A 61 4.89 4.19 -14.34
C GLN A 61 5.30 2.78 -14.77
N PHE A 62 6.29 2.18 -14.10
CA PHE A 62 6.70 0.81 -14.35
C PHE A 62 5.54 -0.17 -14.09
N LEU A 63 4.90 -0.08 -12.92
CA LEU A 63 3.78 -0.94 -12.55
C LEU A 63 2.56 -0.72 -13.43
N ARG A 64 2.30 0.53 -13.83
CA ARG A 64 1.26 0.88 -14.82
C ARG A 64 1.49 0.17 -16.15
N SER A 65 2.71 0.22 -16.68
CA SER A 65 3.06 -0.48 -17.92
C SER A 65 2.91 -2.00 -17.80
N CYS A 66 3.25 -2.58 -16.64
CA CYS A 66 3.03 -4.00 -16.38
C CYS A 66 1.53 -4.36 -16.34
N ALA A 67 0.72 -3.53 -15.69
CA ALA A 67 -0.71 -3.71 -15.55
C ALA A 67 -1.45 -3.59 -16.89
N GLU A 68 -1.06 -2.63 -17.73
CA GLU A 68 -1.59 -2.48 -19.10
C GLU A 68 -1.29 -3.71 -19.95
N GLN A 69 -0.07 -4.25 -19.86
CA GLN A 69 0.30 -5.49 -20.55
C GLN A 69 -0.45 -6.72 -20.00
N ALA A 70 -0.96 -6.65 -18.76
CA ALA A 70 -1.80 -7.66 -18.13
C ALA A 70 -3.31 -7.44 -18.40
N GLY A 71 -3.67 -6.43 -19.21
CA GLY A 71 -5.05 -6.17 -19.62
C GLY A 71 -5.85 -5.26 -18.66
N ILE A 72 -5.21 -4.62 -17.69
CA ILE A 72 -5.85 -3.61 -16.83
C ILE A 72 -5.66 -2.24 -17.45
N SER A 73 -6.76 -1.53 -17.70
CA SER A 73 -6.68 -0.17 -18.23
C SER A 73 -6.19 0.84 -17.19
N SER A 74 -5.45 1.84 -17.64
CA SER A 74 -4.80 2.84 -16.77
C SER A 74 -5.78 3.67 -15.92
N ASP A 75 -7.00 3.88 -16.42
CA ASP A 75 -8.11 4.55 -15.73
C ASP A 75 -8.71 3.71 -14.60
N GLN A 76 -8.54 2.38 -14.66
CA GLN A 76 -8.94 1.43 -13.62
C GLN A 76 -7.89 1.28 -12.52
N LEU A 77 -6.74 1.94 -12.62
CA LEU A 77 -5.66 1.82 -11.64
C LEU A 77 -5.68 2.94 -10.59
N ILE A 78 -5.40 2.54 -9.35
CA ILE A 78 -5.12 3.42 -8.22
C ILE A 78 -3.80 2.96 -7.61
N PHE A 79 -2.90 3.90 -7.38
CA PHE A 79 -1.64 3.64 -6.69
C PHE A 79 -1.72 4.18 -5.29
N VAL A 80 -1.45 3.33 -4.31
CA VAL A 80 -1.48 3.69 -2.88
C VAL A 80 -0.15 3.26 -2.27
N THR A 81 0.47 4.08 -1.44
CA THR A 81 1.66 3.63 -0.72
C THR A 81 1.29 2.68 0.42
N GLU A 82 2.24 1.86 0.85
CA GLU A 82 2.03 0.98 2.00
C GLU A 82 1.61 1.77 3.26
N ALA A 83 2.21 2.94 3.52
CA ALA A 83 1.84 3.77 4.67
C ALA A 83 0.47 4.43 4.54
N GLU A 84 0.11 4.94 3.36
CA GLU A 84 -1.24 5.48 3.12
C GLU A 84 -2.29 4.37 3.33
N ALA A 85 -2.04 3.16 2.80
CA ALA A 85 -2.92 2.02 3.00
C ALA A 85 -2.97 1.59 4.47
N ALA A 86 -1.84 1.48 5.16
CA ALA A 86 -1.78 1.16 6.58
C ALA A 86 -2.59 2.16 7.42
N PHE A 87 -2.45 3.46 7.17
CA PHE A 87 -3.22 4.50 7.85
C PHE A 87 -4.72 4.34 7.62
N MET A 88 -5.13 4.16 6.36
CA MET A 88 -6.54 3.99 5.99
C MET A 88 -7.17 2.71 6.57
N SER A 89 -6.37 1.73 6.97
CA SER A 89 -6.87 0.52 7.63
C SER A 89 -7.52 0.82 8.99
N CYS A 90 -7.02 1.81 9.73
CA CYS A 90 -7.56 2.27 11.01
C CYS A 90 -8.46 3.49 10.87
N HIS A 91 -8.33 4.24 9.77
CA HIS A 91 -8.91 5.57 9.63
C HIS A 91 -9.79 5.71 8.38
N GLN A 92 -10.73 4.78 8.20
CA GLN A 92 -11.48 4.61 6.95
C GLN A 92 -12.22 5.86 6.43
N ASP A 93 -12.46 6.87 7.26
CA ASP A 93 -13.07 8.15 6.88
C ASP A 93 -12.14 9.38 6.95
N HIS A 94 -10.91 9.23 7.44
CA HIS A 94 -9.97 10.35 7.67
C HIS A 94 -9.06 10.61 6.47
N PHE A 95 -9.61 10.55 5.26
CA PHE A 95 -8.87 10.82 4.03
C PHE A 95 -8.16 12.18 4.05
N HIS A 96 -8.75 13.21 4.68
CA HIS A 96 -8.16 14.54 4.79
C HIS A 96 -6.81 14.56 5.54
N GLU A 97 -6.58 13.61 6.44
CA GLU A 97 -5.36 13.53 7.27
C GLU A 97 -4.20 12.85 6.53
N LEU A 98 -4.46 12.19 5.40
CA LEU A 98 -3.42 11.60 4.54
C LEU A 98 -2.49 12.64 3.91
N LYS A 99 -2.91 13.91 3.79
CA LYS A 99 -2.11 14.98 3.17
C LYS A 99 -0.81 15.27 3.94
N ASP A 100 -0.87 15.13 5.26
CA ASP A 100 0.20 15.53 6.18
C ASP A 100 0.79 14.36 6.99
N GLY A 101 0.18 13.16 6.96
CA GLY A 101 0.40 12.13 7.99
C GLY A 101 0.96 10.78 7.55
N ALA A 102 0.89 10.40 6.27
CA ALA A 102 1.25 9.05 5.80
C ALA A 102 2.66 9.00 5.20
N GLU A 103 3.67 9.46 5.94
CA GLU A 103 5.06 9.16 5.61
C GLU A 103 5.42 7.79 6.18
N CYS A 104 5.80 6.86 5.30
CA CYS A 104 6.31 5.55 5.71
C CYS A 104 7.71 5.74 6.32
N MET A 105 7.79 5.79 7.65
CA MET A 105 9.05 5.51 8.32
C MET A 105 9.25 4.00 8.31
N ILE A 106 10.06 3.50 7.37
CA ILE A 106 10.76 2.23 7.61
C ILE A 106 11.72 2.55 8.75
N VAL A 107 11.30 2.24 9.97
CA VAL A 107 12.03 2.68 11.15
C VAL A 107 13.32 1.86 11.29
N HIS A 108 14.43 2.36 10.76
CA HIS A 108 15.71 2.20 11.45
C HIS A 108 15.66 3.17 12.64
N LEU A 109 15.24 2.65 13.79
CA LEU A 109 14.84 3.34 15.03
C LEU A 109 15.87 4.30 15.64
N GLU A 110 17.08 4.39 15.08
CA GLU A 110 18.19 5.12 15.69
C GLU A 110 18.48 6.50 15.07
N GLU A 111 17.93 6.83 13.90
CA GLU A 111 18.38 8.04 13.16
C GLU A 111 17.39 9.21 13.09
N TYR A 112 16.15 9.08 13.57
CA TYR A 112 15.12 10.08 13.30
C TYR A 112 15.03 11.20 14.36
N LYS A 113 15.76 12.31 14.12
CA LYS A 113 15.75 13.52 14.96
C LYS A 113 14.36 14.16 15.12
N ASP A 114 13.45 13.91 14.17
CA ASP A 114 12.11 14.50 14.11
C ASP A 114 10.98 13.60 14.64
N ALA A 115 11.32 12.46 15.28
CA ALA A 115 10.32 11.55 15.87
C ALA A 115 9.40 12.26 16.88
N HIS A 116 9.82 13.42 17.38
CA HIS A 116 9.03 14.24 18.28
C HIS A 116 7.78 14.89 17.65
N LYS A 117 7.68 14.95 16.31
CA LYS A 117 6.56 15.54 15.57
C LYS A 117 5.47 14.53 15.21
N VAL A 118 5.74 13.23 15.36
CA VAL A 118 4.82 12.14 15.02
C VAL A 118 3.69 12.09 16.04
N LYS A 119 2.42 12.20 15.62
CA LYS A 119 1.27 12.15 16.54
C LYS A 119 0.86 10.72 16.89
N GLU A 120 0.98 9.83 15.93
CA GLU A 120 0.55 8.44 16.00
C GLU A 120 1.54 7.52 15.28
N ILE A 121 1.73 6.32 15.82
CA ILE A 121 2.48 5.23 15.21
C ILE A 121 1.49 4.09 14.95
N VAL A 122 1.30 3.76 13.67
CA VAL A 122 0.49 2.61 13.25
C VAL A 122 1.43 1.44 12.97
N MET A 123 1.32 0.37 13.75
CA MET A 123 2.13 -0.83 13.58
C MET A 123 1.37 -1.87 12.75
N VAL A 124 1.88 -2.21 11.56
CA VAL A 124 1.28 -3.19 10.63
C VAL A 124 2.24 -4.36 10.35
N GLY A 125 1.74 -5.42 9.72
CA GLY A 125 2.49 -6.66 9.48
C GLY A 125 2.46 -7.63 10.67
N ASP A 126 2.91 -8.86 10.43
CA ASP A 126 2.79 -9.97 11.40
C ASP A 126 3.62 -9.72 12.67
N PHE A 127 4.75 -9.04 12.56
CA PHE A 127 5.58 -8.69 13.73
C PHE A 127 4.89 -7.71 14.69
N SER A 128 3.89 -6.98 14.22
CA SER A 128 3.13 -6.05 15.06
C SER A 128 2.23 -6.78 16.08
N GLU A 129 2.02 -8.09 15.93
CA GLU A 129 1.32 -8.93 16.91
C GLU A 129 2.24 -9.42 18.04
N CYS A 130 3.57 -9.31 17.88
CA CYS A 130 4.53 -9.77 18.86
C CYS A 130 4.58 -8.85 20.09
N SER A 131 4.19 -9.35 21.26
CA SER A 131 4.17 -8.57 22.51
C SER A 131 5.54 -7.98 22.87
N LEU A 132 6.65 -8.66 22.54
CA LEU A 132 8.00 -8.13 22.78
C LEU A 132 8.26 -6.88 21.92
N VAL A 133 7.88 -6.94 20.64
CA VAL A 133 8.01 -5.81 19.72
C VAL A 133 7.09 -4.66 20.14
N GLN A 134 5.84 -4.96 20.46
CA GLN A 134 4.89 -3.96 20.96
C GLN A 134 5.41 -3.28 22.23
N ASN A 135 5.92 -4.04 23.19
CA ASN A 135 6.45 -3.50 24.44
C ASN A 135 7.69 -2.64 24.19
N ALA A 136 8.62 -3.08 23.33
CA ALA A 136 9.79 -2.30 22.97
C ALA A 136 9.42 -0.96 22.32
N VAL A 137 8.46 -0.97 21.39
CA VAL A 137 7.96 0.25 20.73
C VAL A 137 7.24 1.15 21.74
N ARG A 138 6.38 0.60 22.59
CA ARG A 138 5.68 1.36 23.64
C ARG A 138 6.61 1.98 24.67
N GLN A 139 7.68 1.29 25.04
CA GLN A 139 8.71 1.82 25.94
C GLN A 139 9.52 2.93 25.27
N THR A 140 9.91 2.74 24.01
CA THR A 140 10.69 3.71 23.24
C THR A 140 9.90 4.98 22.94
N PHE A 141 8.60 4.85 22.64
CA PHE A 141 7.70 5.94 22.25
C PHE A 141 6.57 6.15 23.26
N SER A 142 6.90 6.21 24.55
CA SER A 142 5.91 6.26 25.65
C SER A 142 4.93 7.44 25.59
N ASN A 143 5.28 8.52 24.89
CA ASN A 143 4.48 9.74 24.76
C ASN A 143 3.70 9.81 23.42
N ARG A 144 3.56 8.69 22.70
CA ARG A 144 2.93 8.62 21.38
C ARG A 144 1.72 7.69 21.42
N ASN A 145 0.73 7.99 20.58
CA ASN A 145 -0.37 7.07 20.33
C ASN A 145 0.15 5.92 19.47
N ILE A 146 0.05 4.69 19.97
CA ILE A 146 0.46 3.47 19.25
C ILE A 146 -0.79 2.66 18.95
N THR A 147 -1.12 2.58 17.67
CA THR A 147 -2.28 1.87 17.13
C THR A 147 -1.82 0.61 16.43
N ILE A 148 -2.44 -0.51 16.76
CA ILE A 148 -2.20 -1.81 16.12
C ILE A 148 -3.56 -2.26 15.57
N PRO A 149 -3.77 -2.28 14.24
CA PRO A 149 -5.03 -2.73 13.66
C PRO A 149 -5.30 -4.20 13.98
N THR A 150 -6.58 -4.56 14.09
CA THR A 150 -6.99 -5.98 14.11
C THR A 150 -6.63 -6.64 12.79
N ASP A 151 -5.94 -7.79 12.87
CA ASP A 151 -5.26 -8.46 11.75
C ASP A 151 -4.20 -7.55 11.12
N SER A 152 -3.15 -7.19 11.88
CA SER A 152 -2.11 -6.27 11.43
C SER A 152 -1.40 -6.77 10.18
N GLY A 153 -1.31 -8.09 9.98
CA GLY A 153 -0.82 -8.72 8.75
C GLY A 153 -1.65 -8.40 7.49
N LEU A 154 -2.94 -8.08 7.65
CA LEU A 154 -3.86 -7.75 6.55
C LEU A 154 -4.17 -6.25 6.46
N ALA A 155 -3.65 -5.43 7.36
CA ALA A 155 -3.98 -4.01 7.47
C ALA A 155 -3.76 -3.23 6.18
N VAL A 156 -2.61 -3.41 5.54
CA VAL A 156 -2.26 -2.77 4.26
C VAL A 156 -3.26 -3.15 3.17
N MET A 157 -3.61 -4.44 3.06
CA MET A 157 -4.60 -4.90 2.09
C MET A 157 -5.99 -4.30 2.37
N LYS A 158 -6.43 -4.30 3.64
CA LYS A 158 -7.73 -3.72 4.03
C LYS A 158 -7.80 -2.23 3.69
N GLY A 159 -6.77 -1.47 4.01
CA GLY A 159 -6.72 -0.05 3.69
C GLY A 159 -6.63 0.24 2.19
N ALA A 160 -5.91 -0.59 1.42
CA ALA A 160 -5.90 -0.51 -0.04
C ALA A 160 -7.30 -0.72 -0.63
N VAL A 161 -8.07 -1.67 -0.10
CA VAL A 161 -9.48 -1.88 -0.47
C VAL A 161 -10.32 -0.63 -0.11
N THR A 162 -10.11 -0.03 1.05
CA THR A 162 -10.80 1.22 1.44
C THR A 162 -10.51 2.36 0.45
N CYS A 163 -9.25 2.54 0.04
CA CYS A 163 -8.87 3.50 -1.00
C CYS A 163 -9.54 3.20 -2.35
N GLY A 164 -9.55 1.92 -2.76
CA GLY A 164 -10.16 1.48 -4.00
C GLY A 164 -11.69 1.61 -4.04
N ASN A 165 -12.35 1.47 -2.89
CA ASN A 165 -13.79 1.62 -2.73
C ASN A 165 -14.24 3.09 -2.73
N GLN A 166 -13.37 4.02 -2.35
CA GLN A 166 -13.62 5.47 -2.38
C GLN A 166 -12.59 6.20 -3.26
N PRO A 167 -12.49 5.85 -4.56
CA PRO A 167 -11.38 6.25 -5.41
C PRO A 167 -11.36 7.76 -5.69
N TYR A 168 -12.53 8.41 -5.72
CA TYR A 168 -12.63 9.86 -5.91
C TYR A 168 -12.09 10.63 -4.70
N ARG A 169 -12.44 10.22 -3.48
CA ARG A 169 -11.93 10.85 -2.25
C ARG A 169 -10.41 10.67 -2.14
N TYR A 170 -9.91 9.47 -2.40
CA TYR A 170 -8.46 9.21 -2.38
C TYR A 170 -7.73 10.05 -3.45
N LYS A 171 -8.20 10.05 -4.71
CA LYS A 171 -7.56 10.78 -5.80
C LYS A 171 -7.51 12.28 -5.53
N GLN A 172 -8.55 12.91 -4.99
CA GLN A 172 -8.52 14.35 -4.64
C GLN A 172 -7.38 14.75 -3.69
N ILE A 173 -6.94 13.82 -2.85
CA ILE A 173 -5.87 14.02 -1.88
C ILE A 173 -4.51 13.66 -2.48
N SER A 174 -4.44 12.59 -3.27
CA SER A 174 -3.23 12.18 -3.97
C SER A 174 -2.87 13.09 -5.16
N SER A 175 -3.85 13.73 -5.79
CA SER A 175 -3.70 14.54 -7.01
C SER A 175 -3.77 16.04 -6.76
N SER A 176 -3.99 16.50 -5.52
CA SER A 176 -3.75 17.91 -5.19
C SER A 176 -2.26 18.17 -5.28
N GLU A 177 -1.83 18.74 -6.41
CA GLU A 177 -0.55 19.39 -6.64
C GLU A 177 -0.21 20.32 -5.46
N VAL A 178 0.49 19.83 -4.45
CA VAL A 178 1.61 20.47 -3.73
C VAL A 178 2.29 19.35 -2.94
N ARG A 179 3.14 18.56 -3.59
CA ARG A 179 4.32 17.98 -2.94
C ARG A 179 5.50 18.62 -3.67
N LYS A 180 5.72 19.91 -3.37
CA LYS A 180 6.92 20.65 -3.76
C LYS A 180 8.13 20.07 -3.04
#